data_AF-D9XWL2-F1
#
_entry.id   AF-D9XWL2-F1
#
_cell.length_a   1.000
_cell.length_b   1.000
_cell.length_c   1.000
_cell.angle_alpha   90.00
_cell.angle_beta   90.00
_cell.angle_gamma   90.00
#
_symmetry.space_group_name_H-M   'P 1'
#
loop_
_entity.id
_entity.type
_entity.pdbx_description
1 polymer ?
#
loop_
_entity_poly.entity_id
_entity_poly.type
_entity_poly.pdbx_seq_one_letter_code
_entity_poly.pdbx_strand_id
1 'polypeptide(L)'
;MDARHEAALGLHQLEGYLHREAGRREAHRKARDFAEALPGLTTDQRLMIEQAYAEQQEENARQATRHIAERIEQVQAQYAARHRRVTREMAVAMAVVTTGLIVLCVAVILGTAAGAA
;
A
#
# COMPACT_ATOMS: atom_id res chain seq x y z
N MET A 1 -1.71 -24.70 -3.56
CA MET A 1 -1.89 -23.29 -3.98
C MET A 1 -2.84 -23.28 -5.16
N ASP A 2 -3.73 -22.30 -5.23
CA ASP A 2 -4.76 -22.21 -6.28
C ASP A 2 -4.14 -21.61 -7.56
N ALA A 3 -4.31 -22.26 -8.71
CA ALA A 3 -3.70 -21.84 -9.98
C ALA A 3 -4.09 -20.40 -10.36
N ARG A 4 -5.27 -19.94 -9.94
CA ARG A 4 -5.71 -18.54 -10.12
C ARG A 4 -4.84 -17.55 -9.36
N HIS A 5 -4.39 -17.91 -8.16
CA HIS A 5 -3.54 -17.06 -7.34
C HIS A 5 -2.14 -16.90 -7.96
N GLU A 6 -1.57 -18.00 -8.46
CA GLU A 6 -0.29 -17.97 -9.17
C GLU A 6 -0.38 -17.17 -10.47
N ALA A 7 -1.46 -17.32 -11.24
CA ALA A 7 -1.69 -16.54 -12.45
C ALA A 7 -1.81 -15.02 -12.16
N ALA A 8 -2.51 -14.65 -11.10
CA ALA A 8 -2.65 -13.25 -10.68
C ALA A 8 -1.30 -12.65 -10.24
N LEU A 9 -0.50 -13.41 -9.49
CA LEU A 9 0.85 -13.00 -9.11
C LEU A 9 1.75 -12.80 -10.33
N GLY A 10 1.72 -13.73 -11.27
CA GLY A 10 2.47 -13.61 -12.52
C GLY A 10 2.08 -12.39 -13.34
N LEU A 11 0.77 -12.10 -13.43
CA LEU A 11 0.28 -10.92 -14.15
C LEU A 11 0.75 -9.61 -13.50
N HIS A 12 0.70 -9.51 -12.17
CA HIS A 12 1.20 -8.33 -11.46
C HIS A 12 2.71 -8.12 -11.66
N GLN A 13 3.51 -9.19 -11.66
CA GLN A 13 4.95 -9.08 -11.93
C GLN A 13 5.21 -8.61 -13.37
N LEU A 14 4.46 -9.15 -14.33
CA LEU A 14 4.58 -8.76 -15.74
C LEU A 14 4.17 -7.29 -15.94
N GLU A 15 3.07 -6.85 -15.34
CA GLU A 15 2.62 -5.46 -15.38
C GLU A 15 3.69 -4.52 -14.81
N GLY A 16 4.28 -4.86 -13.66
CA GLY A 16 5.37 -4.09 -13.06
C GLY A 16 6.62 -4.02 -13.94
N TYR A 17 6.98 -5.12 -14.60
CA TYR A 17 8.07 -5.15 -15.57
C TYR A 17 7.76 -4.26 -16.79
N LEU A 18 6.58 -4.41 -17.39
CA LEU A 18 6.16 -3.64 -18.56
C LEU A 18 6.10 -2.14 -18.27
N HIS A 19 5.59 -1.76 -17.10
CA HIS A 19 5.56 -0.36 -16.67
C HIS A 19 6.98 0.23 -16.55
N ARG A 20 7.90 -0.52 -15.93
CA ARG A 20 9.31 -0.10 -15.79
C ARG A 20 10.00 0.04 -17.15
N GLU A 21 9.81 -0.94 -18.02
CA GLU A 21 10.42 -0.96 -19.35
C GLU A 21 9.87 0.15 -20.26
N ALA A 22 8.56 0.45 -20.16
CA ALA A 22 7.96 1.60 -20.83
C ALA A 22 8.56 2.92 -20.34
N GLY A 23 8.68 3.11 -19.02
CA GLY A 23 9.31 4.29 -18.42
C GLY A 23 10.77 4.47 -18.86
N ARG A 24 11.56 3.40 -18.88
CA ARG A 24 12.96 3.41 -19.35
C ARG A 24 13.07 3.86 -20.81
N ARG A 25 12.23 3.31 -21.70
CA ARG A 25 12.19 3.70 -23.11
C ARG A 25 11.78 5.15 -23.30
N GLU A 26 10.82 5.64 -22.51
CA GLU A 26 10.41 7.04 -22.54
C GLU A 26 11.52 7.98 -22.06
N ALA A 27 12.23 7.62 -20.99
CA ALA A 27 13.37 8.38 -20.49
C ALA A 27 14.48 8.51 -21.54
N HIS A 28 14.87 7.42 -22.20
CA HIS A 28 15.85 7.46 -23.30
C HIS A 28 15.39 8.33 -24.48
N ARG A 29 14.11 8.26 -24.85
CA ARG A 29 13.55 9.10 -25.91
C ARG A 29 13.67 10.58 -25.56
N LYS A 30 13.24 10.97 -24.36
CA LYS A 30 13.35 12.35 -23.86
C LYS A 30 14.80 12.81 -23.78
N ALA A 31 15.72 11.93 -23.39
CA ALA A 31 17.14 12.22 -23.34
C ALA A 31 17.70 12.57 -24.72
N ARG A 32 17.36 11.75 -25.74
CA ARG A 32 17.76 11.99 -27.13
C ARG A 32 17.15 13.27 -27.68
N ASP A 33 15.84 13.46 -27.50
CA ASP A 33 15.15 14.66 -27.98
C ASP A 33 15.76 15.94 -27.36
N PHE A 34 16.18 15.87 -26.09
CA PHE A 34 16.91 16.95 -25.40
C PHE A 34 18.32 17.17 -25.97
N ALA A 35 19.09 16.10 -26.20
CA ALA A 35 20.44 16.20 -26.77
C ALA A 35 20.43 16.70 -28.23
N GLU A 36 19.40 16.35 -29.00
CA GLU A 36 19.20 16.83 -30.36
C GLU A 36 18.97 18.35 -30.42
N ALA A 37 18.25 18.90 -29.44
CA ALA A 37 17.96 20.33 -29.33
C ALA A 37 19.19 21.20 -28.97
N LEU A 38 20.32 20.59 -28.58
CA LEU A 38 21.54 21.30 -28.22
C LEU A 38 22.50 21.39 -29.44
N PRO A 39 22.68 22.58 -30.04
CA PRO A 39 23.59 22.76 -31.16
C PRO A 39 25.06 22.75 -30.69
N GLY A 40 25.96 22.26 -31.56
CA GLY A 40 27.40 22.31 -31.33
C GLY A 40 27.99 21.17 -30.49
N LEU A 41 27.18 20.22 -30.02
CA LEU A 41 27.66 19.01 -29.36
C LEU A 41 28.20 17.99 -30.37
N THR A 42 29.33 17.37 -30.05
CA THR A 42 29.81 16.18 -30.76
C THR A 42 28.92 14.97 -30.44
N THR A 43 28.99 13.92 -31.27
CA THR A 43 28.27 12.67 -31.04
C THR A 43 28.57 12.08 -29.66
N ASP A 44 29.84 12.11 -29.22
CA ASP A 44 30.26 11.58 -27.92
C ASP A 44 29.67 12.39 -26.75
N GLN A 45 29.63 13.72 -26.88
CA GLN A 45 29.02 14.59 -25.87
C GLN A 45 27.51 14.38 -25.77
N ARG A 46 26.83 14.16 -26.92
CA ARG A 46 25.40 13.83 -26.94
C ARG A 46 25.13 12.50 -26.24
N LEU A 47 25.89 11.45 -26.56
CA LEU A 47 25.73 10.14 -25.93
C LEU A 47 25.95 10.20 -24.41
N MET A 48 26.95 10.96 -23.96
CA MET A 48 27.22 11.16 -22.53
C MET A 48 26.05 11.84 -21.81
N ILE A 49 25.47 12.90 -22.41
CA ILE A 49 24.30 13.60 -21.84
C ILE A 49 23.07 12.69 -21.84
N GLU A 50 22.86 11.92 -22.91
CA GLU A 50 21.74 10.98 -23.00
C GLU A 50 21.79 9.92 -21.90
N GLN A 51 22.97 9.35 -21.64
CA GLN A 51 23.19 8.37 -20.58
C GLN A 51 22.96 8.98 -19.20
N ALA A 52 23.58 10.14 -18.91
CA ALA A 52 23.43 10.81 -17.63
C ALA A 52 21.97 11.20 -17.34
N TYR A 53 21.24 11.66 -18.35
CA TYR A 53 19.82 12.00 -18.20
C TYR A 53 18.95 10.76 -17.98
N ALA A 54 19.22 9.67 -18.69
CA ALA A 54 18.49 8.41 -18.50
C ALA A 54 18.69 7.84 -17.09
N GLU A 55 19.94 7.83 -16.59
CA GLU A 55 20.25 7.40 -15.22
C GLU A 55 19.55 8.27 -14.17
N GLN A 56 19.57 9.59 -14.35
CA GLN A 56 18.88 10.51 -13.45
C GLN A 56 17.37 10.26 -13.42
N GLN A 57 16.76 10.00 -14.58
CA GLN A 57 15.33 9.71 -14.65
C GLN A 57 14.98 8.36 -14.01
N GLU A 58 15.83 7.34 -14.14
CA GLU A 58 15.64 6.09 -13.41
C GLU A 58 15.70 6.29 -11.90
N GLU A 59 16.65 7.07 -11.40
CA GLU A 59 16.75 7.33 -9.97
C GLU A 59 15.55 8.13 -9.45
N ASN A 60 15.11 9.16 -10.18
CA ASN A 60 13.91 9.92 -9.85
C ASN A 60 12.66 9.02 -9.78
N ALA A 61 12.49 8.12 -10.76
CA ALA A 61 11.37 7.18 -10.77
C ALA A 61 11.42 6.19 -9.59
N ARG A 62 12.61 5.71 -9.22
CA ARG A 62 12.81 4.87 -8.03
C ARG A 62 12.45 5.61 -6.75
N GLN A 63 12.91 6.85 -6.59
CA GLN A 63 12.61 7.68 -5.41
C GLN A 63 11.13 7.98 -5.29
N ALA A 64 10.47 8.37 -6.39
CA ALA A 64 9.03 8.61 -6.41
C ALA A 64 8.25 7.35 -6.00
N THR A 65 8.62 6.19 -6.55
CA THR A 65 7.98 4.90 -6.22
C THR A 65 8.15 4.55 -4.75
N ARG A 66 9.37 4.69 -4.19
CA ARG A 66 9.63 4.47 -2.77
C ARG A 66 8.80 5.40 -1.90
N HIS A 67 8.78 6.68 -2.23
CA HIS A 67 8.02 7.67 -1.47
C HIS A 67 6.52 7.36 -1.47
N ILE A 68 5.95 6.98 -2.63
CA ILE A 68 4.55 6.56 -2.73
C ILE A 68 4.29 5.30 -1.87
N ALA A 69 5.18 4.31 -1.92
CA ALA A 69 5.06 3.10 -1.11
C ALA A 69 5.08 3.43 0.40
N GLU A 70 6.03 4.23 0.86
CA GLU A 70 6.11 4.69 2.25
C GLU A 70 4.84 5.43 2.67
N ARG A 71 4.27 6.28 1.80
CA ARG A 71 3.02 7.00 2.08
C ARG A 71 1.84 6.05 2.18
N ILE A 72 1.75 5.04 1.31
CA ILE A 72 0.70 4.02 1.38
C ILE A 72 0.80 3.25 2.70
N GLU A 73 2.01 2.82 3.08
CA GLU A 73 2.24 2.10 4.35
C GLU A 73 1.86 2.95 5.56
N GLN A 74 2.25 4.23 5.58
CA GLN A 74 1.88 5.17 6.63
C GLN A 74 0.35 5.30 6.76
N VAL A 75 -0.34 5.46 5.64
CA VAL A 75 -1.80 5.58 5.61
C VAL A 75 -2.45 4.29 6.08
N GLN A 76 -2.00 3.12 5.61
CA GLN A 76 -2.50 1.83 6.06
C GLN A 76 -2.28 1.62 7.56
N ALA A 77 -1.13 2.00 8.10
CA ALA A 77 -0.84 1.92 9.53
C ALA A 77 -1.79 2.81 10.36
N GLN A 78 -2.07 4.03 9.89
CA GLN A 78 -3.03 4.94 10.54
C GLN A 78 -4.45 4.36 10.56
N TYR A 79 -4.91 3.82 9.43
CA TYR A 79 -6.23 3.17 9.35
C TYR A 79 -6.29 1.90 10.20
N ALA A 80 -5.27 1.05 10.16
CA ALA A 80 -5.21 -0.17 10.96
C ALA A 80 -5.22 0.14 12.46
N ALA A 81 -4.49 1.17 12.91
CA ALA A 81 -4.51 1.63 14.29
C ALA A 81 -5.90 2.12 14.71
N ARG A 82 -6.57 2.90 13.85
CA ARG A 82 -7.94 3.37 14.10
C ARG A 82 -8.95 2.22 14.17
N HIS A 83 -8.88 1.27 13.24
CA HIS A 83 -9.73 0.09 13.23
C HIS A 83 -9.53 -0.76 14.49
N ARG A 84 -8.28 -1.07 14.85
CA ARG A 84 -7.96 -1.86 16.05
C ARG A 84 -8.50 -1.21 17.32
N ARG A 85 -8.44 0.11 17.41
CA ARG A 85 -8.99 0.85 18.55
C ARG A 85 -10.51 0.70 18.63
N VAL A 86 -11.23 0.96 17.53
CA VAL A 86 -12.69 0.84 17.49
C VAL A 86 -13.15 -0.59 17.76
N THR A 87 -12.50 -1.60 17.17
CA THR A 87 -12.85 -3.00 17.42
C THR A 87 -12.63 -3.39 18.87
N ARG A 88 -11.59 -2.86 19.52
CA ARG A 88 -11.32 -3.12 20.93
C ARG A 88 -12.36 -2.46 21.83
N GLU A 89 -12.72 -1.21 21.55
CA GLU A 89 -13.77 -0.48 22.27
C GLU A 89 -15.13 -1.19 22.13
N MET A 90 -15.47 -1.67 20.93
CA MET A 90 -16.69 -2.45 20.69
C MET A 90 -16.68 -3.81 21.40
N ALA A 91 -15.55 -4.53 21.39
CA ALA A 91 -15.41 -5.79 22.10
C ALA A 91 -15.59 -5.62 23.62
N VAL A 92 -15.04 -4.55 24.20
CA VAL A 92 -15.22 -4.22 25.63
C VAL A 92 -16.68 -3.87 25.91
N ALA A 93 -17.32 -3.04 25.08
CA ALA A 93 -18.73 -2.69 25.26
C ALA A 93 -19.63 -3.94 25.20
N MET A 94 -19.39 -4.83 24.23
CA MET A 94 -20.13 -6.08 24.11
C MET A 94 -19.90 -7.01 25.31
N ALA A 95 -18.67 -7.08 25.84
CA ALA A 95 -18.36 -7.84 27.05
C ALA A 95 -19.09 -7.28 28.29
N VAL A 96 -19.17 -5.96 28.43
CA VAL A 96 -19.91 -5.31 29.53
C VAL A 96 -21.41 -5.61 29.44
N VAL A 97 -22.01 -5.47 28.25
CA VAL A 97 -23.44 -5.74 28.04
C VAL A 97 -23.77 -7.21 28.31
N THR A 98 -22.98 -8.13 27.76
CA THR A 98 -23.19 -9.57 27.98
C THR A 98 -23.04 -9.94 29.45
N THR A 99 -22.04 -9.41 30.14
CA THR A 99 -21.86 -9.64 31.58
C THR A 99 -23.02 -9.06 32.40
N GLY A 100 -23.48 -7.85 32.08
CA GLY A 100 -24.65 -7.24 32.73
C GLY A 100 -25.93 -8.05 32.52
N LEU A 101 -26.16 -8.58 31.32
CA LEU A 101 -27.28 -9.47 31.03
C LEU A 101 -27.20 -10.78 31.81
N ILE A 102 -26.01 -11.39 31.92
CA ILE A 102 -25.81 -12.61 32.71
C ILE A 102 -26.13 -12.34 34.19
N VAL A 103 -25.60 -11.25 34.76
CA VAL A 103 -25.87 -10.86 36.15
C VAL A 103 -27.37 -10.63 36.37
N LEU A 104 -28.03 -9.93 35.45
CA LEU A 104 -29.48 -9.69 35.50
C LEU A 104 -30.26 -11.01 35.46
N CYS A 105 -29.91 -11.93 34.55
CA CYS A 105 -30.56 -13.23 34.46
C CYS A 105 -30.38 -14.03 35.76
N VAL A 106 -29.18 -14.08 36.31
CA VAL A 106 -28.90 -14.77 37.58
C VAL A 106 -29.71 -14.15 38.72
N ALA A 107 -29.78 -12.83 38.80
CA ALA A 107 -30.58 -12.13 39.81
C ALA A 107 -32.07 -12.44 39.69
N VAL A 108 -32.61 -12.48 38.47
CA VAL A 108 -34.01 -12.86 38.22
C VAL A 108 -34.27 -14.30 38.65
N ILE A 109 -33.40 -15.24 38.28
CA ILE A 109 -33.54 -16.66 38.64
C ILE A 109 -33.52 -16.82 40.17
N LEU A 110 -32.55 -16.21 40.86
CA LEU A 110 -32.47 -16.27 42.32
C LEU A 110 -33.67 -15.58 43.00
N GLY A 111 -34.11 -14.43 42.48
CA GLY A 111 -35.29 -13.72 42.97
C GLY A 111 -36.58 -14.53 42.82
N THR A 112 -36.76 -15.21 41.69
CA THR A 112 -37.91 -16.11 41.48
C THR A 112 -37.84 -17.37 42.36
N ALA A 113 -36.64 -17.89 42.65
CA ALA A 113 -36.46 -19.02 43.55
C ALA A 113 -36.74 -18.64 45.01
N ALA A 114 -36.36 -17.43 45.43
CA ALA A 114 -36.61 -16.92 46.77
C ALA A 114 -38.08 -16.49 46.99
N GLY A 115 -38.80 -16.08 45.93
CA GLY A 115 -40.23 -15.75 46.00
C GLY A 115 -41.18 -16.95 45.93
N ALA A 116 -40.67 -18.16 45.69
CA ALA A 116 -41.45 -19.39 45.60
C ALA A 116 -41.31 -20.30 46.84
N ALA A 117 -40.55 -19.88 47.86
CA ALA A 117 -40.40 -20.54 49.15
C ALA A 117 -41.16 -19.78 50.25
#